data_AF-A0A0D0AP98-F1
#
_entry.id   AF-A0A0D0AP98-F1
#
_cell.length_a   1.000
_cell.length_b   1.000
_cell.length_c   1.000
_cell.angle_alpha   90.00
_cell.angle_beta   90.00
_cell.angle_gamma   90.00
#
_symmetry.space_group_name_H-M   'P 1'
#
loop_
_entity.id
_entity.type
_entity.pdbx_description
1 polymer ?
#
loop_
_entity_poly.entity_id
_entity_poly.type
_entity_poly.pdbx_seq_one_letter_code
_entity_poly.pdbx_strand_id
1 'polypeptide(L)'
;MSMTDTITIRSHSSSNSHVLRKNNRQGNSRKTIKPYKRSSTRPGLAASQARTPVTKDTSSYQLEATLRGVNSKLTESPIARRHRVLSFVSQSNCETDCKVFQNITRADYDYIFCKIEDCPARPRLEYNCDTHTLVIEMPSPIHEAIIKVISKSLEHLDLVLQDFIAEELLSSDTHTNLTVDGDTVKCIPDILHMVATLTDPPIVINPVMGEVAVSQPRADLLQRLRDRLKEFRGIVLLFIAEVQERIHYTSPTESSQAWIKLQKKKLLTSDAFLSDRTGPRSLKNPWTLWLKSTPGMRWKELFPNKSMDKVTRMIERGLSRMRDKYAELARKASPNVDVSALLEAHVTLPFTWDTMLSKLAFASMAMAYSRYKCWYMGSRGTKHTVDEAFDAEVTGKRTVDEAFDSGPARNTHSLTRAHTDALARSRSVP
;
A
#
# COMPACT_ATOMS: atom_id res chain seq x y z
N MET A 1 29.35 -19.30 -1.62
CA MET A 1 29.24 -17.90 -2.08
C MET A 1 27.84 -17.41 -1.71
N SER A 2 27.73 -16.50 -0.74
CA SER A 2 26.46 -15.90 -0.33
C SER A 2 26.30 -14.58 -1.08
N MET A 3 25.41 -14.53 -2.07
CA MET A 3 24.98 -13.26 -2.66
C MET A 3 23.98 -12.61 -1.71
N THR A 4 24.35 -11.46 -1.14
CA THR A 4 23.45 -10.59 -0.40
C THR A 4 22.74 -9.68 -1.39
N ASP A 5 21.49 -9.99 -1.71
CA ASP A 5 20.61 -9.14 -2.52
C ASP A 5 20.31 -7.86 -1.73
N THR A 6 20.68 -6.69 -2.28
CA THR A 6 20.47 -5.38 -1.66
C THR A 6 19.17 -4.79 -2.21
N ILE A 7 18.11 -4.79 -1.41
CA ILE A 7 16.85 -4.10 -1.76
C ILE A 7 17.04 -2.61 -1.43
N THR A 8 16.91 -1.74 -2.44
CA THR A 8 16.91 -0.29 -2.22
C THR A 8 15.49 0.15 -1.88
N ILE A 9 15.30 0.70 -0.68
CA ILE A 9 14.00 1.20 -0.23
C ILE A 9 14.06 2.72 -0.20
N ARG A 10 13.20 3.37 -0.97
CA ARG A 10 13.02 4.82 -0.93
C ARG A 10 11.81 5.15 -0.05
N SER A 11 12.07 5.54 1.19
CA SER A 11 11.05 6.15 2.04
C SER A 11 11.00 7.66 1.76
N HIS A 12 9.87 8.14 1.22
CA HIS A 12 9.57 9.57 1.22
C HIS A 12 8.87 9.91 2.53
N SER A 13 9.63 10.47 3.48
CA SER A 13 9.12 10.84 4.79
C SER A 13 8.28 12.11 4.69
N SER A 14 6.95 11.98 4.79
CA SER A 14 6.12 13.09 5.28
C SER A 14 6.30 13.15 6.79
N SER A 15 7.09 14.11 7.28
CA SER A 15 7.34 14.30 8.71
C SER A 15 6.04 14.53 9.48
N ASN A 16 5.64 13.58 10.32
CA ASN A 16 4.88 13.81 11.55
C ASN A 16 4.83 12.54 12.42
N SER A 17 5.91 12.28 13.15
CA SER A 17 5.91 11.53 14.42
C SER A 17 7.26 11.64 15.11
N HIS A 18 7.44 12.67 15.94
CA HIS A 18 8.46 12.67 17.00
C HIS A 18 7.76 12.82 18.35
N VAL A 19 7.65 11.71 19.08
CA VAL A 19 7.57 11.72 20.55
C VAL A 19 8.84 11.05 21.05
N LEU A 20 9.90 11.84 21.17
CA LEU A 20 11.14 11.45 21.84
C LEU A 20 10.92 11.50 23.35
N ARG A 21 10.91 10.32 23.97
CA ARG A 21 10.96 10.15 25.42
C ARG A 21 12.39 10.47 25.87
N LYS A 22 12.61 11.65 26.46
CA LYS A 22 13.91 12.07 27.00
C LYS A 22 14.25 11.27 28.26
N ASN A 23 15.36 10.54 28.23
CA ASN A 23 16.13 10.22 29.44
C ASN A 23 17.52 10.86 29.32
N ASN A 24 17.79 11.76 30.26
CA ASN A 24 19.06 12.47 30.43
C ASN A 24 20.17 11.51 30.87
N ARG A 25 21.28 11.48 30.12
CA ARG A 25 22.62 11.29 30.70
C ARG A 25 23.68 11.94 29.79
N GLN A 26 24.41 12.90 30.37
CA GLN A 26 25.47 13.68 29.75
C GLN A 26 26.69 12.80 29.42
N GLY A 27 27.32 13.08 28.29
CA GLY A 27 28.63 12.56 27.92
C GLY A 27 29.13 13.21 26.63
N ASN A 28 29.82 14.34 26.76
CA ASN A 28 30.46 15.07 25.67
C ASN A 28 31.62 14.27 25.04
N SER A 29 31.63 14.13 23.72
CA SER A 29 32.90 14.15 22.95
C SER A 29 32.64 14.45 21.47
N ARG A 30 33.06 15.65 21.03
CA ARG A 30 33.11 16.06 19.62
C ARG A 30 34.38 15.49 18.99
N LYS A 31 34.25 14.67 17.94
CA LYS A 31 35.33 14.44 16.96
C LYS A 31 34.84 14.79 15.55
N THR A 32 35.44 15.85 15.01
CA THR A 32 35.39 16.26 13.60
C THR A 32 36.05 15.22 12.70
N ILE A 33 35.32 14.73 11.69
CA ILE A 33 35.83 13.84 10.64
C ILE A 33 36.14 14.68 9.39
N LYS A 34 37.38 14.58 8.89
CA LYS A 34 37.82 15.15 7.60
C LYS A 34 37.49 14.18 6.44
N PRO A 35 37.18 14.67 5.23
CA PRO A 35 36.88 13.82 4.08
C PRO A 35 38.14 13.16 3.49
N TYR A 36 38.01 11.88 3.17
CA TYR A 36 39.04 11.00 2.59
C TYR A 36 39.11 11.16 1.06
N LYS A 37 40.31 11.43 0.53
CA LYS A 37 40.59 11.50 -0.92
C LYS A 37 40.83 10.09 -1.48
N ARG A 38 40.13 9.72 -2.56
CA ARG A 38 40.40 8.50 -3.34
C ARG A 38 41.58 8.73 -4.30
N SER A 39 42.66 7.96 -4.12
CA SER A 39 43.74 7.79 -5.10
C SER A 39 43.41 6.63 -6.05
N SER A 40 43.43 6.93 -7.35
CA SER A 40 43.33 5.96 -8.45
C SER A 40 44.74 5.49 -8.83
N THR A 41 45.00 4.19 -8.71
CA THR A 41 46.18 3.55 -9.28
C THR A 41 45.75 2.27 -10.00
N ARG A 42 45.89 2.28 -11.33
CA ARG A 42 45.84 1.11 -12.22
C ARG A 42 47.21 0.43 -12.23
N PRO A 43 47.26 -0.90 -12.31
CA PRO A 43 48.33 -1.59 -13.02
C PRO A 43 47.79 -2.25 -14.30
N GLY A 44 48.57 -2.14 -15.37
CA GLY A 44 48.36 -2.85 -16.64
C GLY A 44 49.18 -4.13 -16.74
N LEU A 45 49.18 -4.68 -17.98
CA LEU A 45 49.85 -5.89 -18.51
C LEU A 45 49.05 -7.19 -18.32
N ALA A 46 48.95 -8.13 -19.27
CA ALA A 46 49.49 -8.24 -20.63
C ALA A 46 48.60 -9.20 -21.45
N ALA A 47 48.79 -9.14 -22.77
CA ALA A 47 48.07 -9.88 -23.80
C ALA A 47 48.38 -11.39 -23.83
N SER A 48 47.37 -12.18 -24.19
CA SER A 48 47.55 -13.45 -24.90
C SER A 48 46.39 -13.63 -25.88
N GLN A 49 46.75 -13.76 -27.16
CA GLN A 49 45.83 -14.00 -28.28
C GLN A 49 45.55 -15.49 -28.40
N ALA A 50 44.26 -15.86 -28.42
CA ALA A 50 43.81 -17.11 -29.01
C ALA A 50 42.62 -16.79 -29.93
N ARG A 51 42.78 -17.09 -31.22
CA ARG A 51 41.75 -16.95 -32.25
C ARG A 51 40.68 -18.02 -32.04
N THR A 52 39.44 -17.59 -31.86
CA THR A 52 38.24 -18.42 -32.03
C THR A 52 37.36 -17.85 -33.14
N PRO A 53 36.60 -18.69 -33.85
CA PRO A 53 35.97 -18.32 -35.11
C PRO A 53 34.73 -17.43 -34.89
N VAL A 54 34.58 -16.46 -35.79
CA VAL A 54 33.48 -15.50 -35.87
C VAL A 54 32.16 -16.26 -36.14
N THR A 55 31.36 -16.46 -35.10
CA THR A 55 29.94 -16.78 -35.24
C THR A 55 29.17 -15.50 -35.50
N LYS A 56 28.51 -15.41 -36.65
CA LYS A 56 27.70 -14.26 -37.07
C LYS A 56 26.59 -13.99 -36.04
N ASP A 57 26.60 -12.77 -35.50
CA ASP A 57 25.59 -12.20 -34.62
C ASP A 57 24.19 -12.30 -35.23
N THR A 58 23.43 -13.28 -34.75
CA THR A 58 21.99 -13.42 -35.01
C THR A 58 21.16 -12.85 -33.85
N SER A 59 21.81 -12.47 -32.73
CA SER A 59 21.13 -11.95 -31.53
C SER A 59 20.75 -10.47 -31.64
N SER A 60 21.52 -9.66 -32.37
CA SER A 60 21.25 -8.22 -32.55
C SER A 60 19.97 -7.97 -33.36
N TYR A 61 19.75 -8.74 -34.43
CA TYR A 61 18.55 -8.62 -35.27
C TYR A 61 17.26 -9.09 -34.59
N GLN A 62 17.32 -10.10 -33.71
CA GLN A 62 16.15 -10.54 -32.93
C GLN A 62 15.81 -9.54 -31.82
N LEU A 63 16.81 -8.92 -31.20
CA LEU A 63 16.58 -7.85 -30.23
C LEU A 63 15.96 -6.61 -30.91
N GLU A 64 16.48 -6.20 -32.06
CA GLU A 64 15.91 -5.09 -32.84
C GLU A 64 14.53 -5.38 -33.42
N ALA A 65 14.25 -6.63 -33.84
CA ALA A 65 12.92 -7.02 -34.31
C ALA A 65 11.89 -7.06 -33.17
N THR A 66 12.31 -7.48 -31.97
CA THR A 66 11.46 -7.45 -30.77
C THR A 66 11.22 -6.01 -30.31
N LEU A 67 12.26 -5.16 -30.30
CA LEU A 67 12.14 -3.73 -30.02
C LEU A 67 11.29 -2.99 -31.07
N ARG A 68 11.37 -3.36 -32.35
CA ARG A 68 10.48 -2.83 -33.41
C ARG A 68 9.03 -3.30 -33.27
N GLY A 69 8.79 -4.53 -32.84
CA GLY A 69 7.44 -5.07 -32.58
C GLY A 69 6.77 -4.46 -31.34
N VAL A 70 7.54 -4.02 -30.35
CA VAL A 70 7.05 -3.26 -29.19
C VAL A 70 6.84 -1.78 -29.55
N ASN A 71 7.74 -1.17 -30.34
CA ASN A 71 7.62 0.22 -30.77
C ASN A 71 6.48 0.47 -31.76
N SER A 72 6.05 -0.52 -32.55
CA SER A 72 4.90 -0.37 -33.47
C SER A 72 3.54 -0.33 -32.76
N LYS A 73 3.47 -0.64 -31.45
CA LYS A 73 2.25 -0.59 -30.63
C LYS A 73 2.10 0.70 -29.81
N LEU A 74 3.10 1.57 -29.79
CA LEU A 74 3.06 2.88 -29.12
C LEU A 74 2.54 3.98 -30.08
N THR A 75 1.39 3.74 -30.71
CA THR A 75 0.79 4.71 -31.65
C THR A 75 0.19 5.94 -30.96
N GLU A 76 -0.15 5.81 -29.68
CA GLU A 76 -0.72 6.87 -28.88
C GLU A 76 0.37 7.82 -28.35
N SER A 77 0.12 9.13 -28.35
CA SER A 77 1.08 10.10 -27.80
C SER A 77 1.27 9.94 -26.28
N PRO A 78 2.44 10.28 -25.70
CA PRO A 78 2.65 10.24 -24.26
C PRO A 78 1.60 11.03 -23.46
N ILE A 79 1.16 12.17 -24.00
CA ILE A 79 0.13 13.01 -23.38
C ILE A 79 -1.20 12.27 -23.32
N ALA A 80 -1.64 11.64 -24.42
CA ALA A 80 -2.88 10.89 -24.46
C ALA A 80 -2.85 9.68 -23.49
N ARG A 81 -1.72 8.95 -23.41
CA ARG A 81 -1.55 7.85 -22.45
C ARG A 81 -1.72 8.31 -21.00
N ARG A 82 -1.02 9.39 -20.61
CA ARG A 82 -1.08 9.97 -19.26
C ARG A 82 -2.48 10.49 -18.95
N HIS A 83 -3.08 11.24 -19.88
CA HIS A 83 -4.42 11.78 -19.73
C HIS A 83 -5.45 10.68 -19.52
N ARG A 84 -5.40 9.59 -20.28
CA ARG A 84 -6.30 8.44 -20.10
C ARG A 84 -6.20 7.82 -18.71
N VAL A 85 -4.98 7.69 -18.18
CA VAL A 85 -4.74 7.16 -16.84
C VAL A 85 -5.29 8.11 -15.77
N LEU A 86 -4.92 9.39 -15.84
CA LEU A 86 -5.37 10.40 -14.88
C LEU A 86 -6.88 10.62 -14.93
N SER A 87 -7.49 10.50 -16.11
CA SER A 87 -8.94 10.53 -16.28
C SER A 87 -9.63 9.39 -15.55
N PHE A 88 -9.03 8.19 -15.53
CA PHE A 88 -9.58 7.08 -14.75
C PHE A 88 -9.49 7.35 -13.25
N VAL A 89 -8.37 7.90 -12.77
CA VAL A 89 -8.19 8.23 -11.35
C VAL A 89 -9.11 9.37 -10.89
N SER A 90 -9.35 10.35 -11.75
CA SER A 90 -10.23 11.49 -11.44
C SER A 90 -11.72 11.13 -11.53
N GLN A 91 -12.07 10.16 -12.37
CA GLN A 91 -13.43 9.65 -12.43
C GLN A 91 -13.79 8.97 -11.12
N SER A 92 -14.81 9.49 -10.45
CA SER A 92 -15.45 8.85 -9.29
C SER A 92 -16.26 7.62 -9.70
N ASN A 93 -15.71 6.77 -10.57
CA ASN A 93 -16.45 5.63 -11.09
C ASN A 93 -16.36 4.48 -10.08
N CYS A 94 -17.35 4.43 -9.19
CA CYS A 94 -17.43 3.52 -8.05
C CYS A 94 -17.78 2.06 -8.45
N GLU A 95 -17.70 1.74 -9.75
CA GLU A 95 -18.01 0.44 -10.35
C GLU A 95 -16.77 -0.43 -10.58
N THR A 96 -15.60 0.18 -10.86
CA THR A 96 -14.36 -0.57 -11.10
C THR A 96 -13.25 -0.11 -10.16
N ASP A 97 -12.91 -0.97 -9.20
CA ASP A 97 -11.85 -0.72 -8.21
C ASP A 97 -10.44 -1.01 -8.76
N CYS A 98 -10.31 -1.56 -9.97
CA CYS A 98 -9.04 -1.94 -10.58
C CYS A 98 -9.08 -1.74 -12.11
N LYS A 99 -8.01 -1.21 -12.69
CA LYS A 99 -7.84 -1.11 -14.15
C LYS A 99 -6.41 -1.34 -14.58
N VAL A 100 -6.26 -2.07 -15.68
CA VAL A 100 -4.98 -2.36 -16.31
C VAL A 100 -4.79 -1.48 -17.55
N PHE A 101 -3.68 -0.78 -17.62
CA PHE A 101 -3.26 0.05 -18.74
C PHE A 101 -2.03 -0.57 -19.40
N GLN A 102 -2.12 -0.81 -20.69
CA GLN A 102 -1.04 -1.33 -21.51
C GLN A 102 -0.25 -0.20 -22.17
N ASN A 103 0.97 -0.51 -22.62
CA ASN A 103 1.86 0.41 -23.34
C ASN A 103 2.21 1.69 -22.54
N ILE A 104 2.30 1.59 -21.21
CA ILE A 104 2.76 2.68 -20.35
C ILE A 104 4.29 2.62 -20.28
N THR A 105 4.97 3.67 -20.71
CA THR A 105 6.44 3.73 -20.61
C THR A 105 6.88 4.08 -19.20
N ARG A 106 8.17 3.86 -18.87
CA ARG A 106 8.70 4.23 -17.55
C ARG A 106 8.54 5.74 -17.28
N ALA A 107 8.80 6.58 -18.28
CA ALA A 107 8.64 8.03 -18.16
C ALA A 107 7.17 8.46 -17.95
N ASP A 108 6.21 7.72 -18.52
CA ASP A 108 4.79 7.95 -18.26
C ASP A 108 4.43 7.55 -16.84
N TYR A 109 4.90 6.38 -16.38
CA TYR A 109 4.70 5.92 -15.01
C TYR A 109 5.26 6.93 -13.99
N ASP A 110 6.50 7.38 -14.14
CA ASP A 110 7.11 8.31 -13.18
C ASP A 110 6.32 9.64 -13.13
N TYR A 111 5.82 10.13 -14.28
CA TYR A 111 4.93 11.30 -14.32
C TYR A 111 3.60 11.05 -13.60
N ILE A 112 2.94 9.93 -13.90
CA ILE A 112 1.65 9.55 -13.32
C ILE A 112 1.79 9.38 -11.80
N PHE A 113 2.85 8.70 -11.36
CA PHE A 113 3.16 8.47 -9.95
C PHE A 113 3.24 9.80 -9.19
N CYS A 114 4.04 10.76 -9.70
CA CYS A 114 4.14 12.09 -9.09
C CYS A 114 2.79 12.83 -9.00
N LYS A 115 1.91 12.68 -10.01
CA LYS A 115 0.59 13.33 -10.01
C LYS A 115 -0.42 12.65 -9.11
N ILE A 116 -0.27 11.35 -8.86
CA ILE A 116 -1.17 10.58 -8.01
C ILE A 116 -0.88 10.79 -6.52
N GLU A 117 0.35 11.14 -6.13
CA GLU A 117 0.67 11.42 -4.72
C GLU A 117 -0.23 12.55 -4.13
N ASP A 118 -0.62 13.51 -4.96
CA ASP A 118 -1.52 14.61 -4.60
C ASP A 118 -3.02 14.23 -4.64
N CYS A 119 -3.36 13.06 -5.17
CA CYS A 119 -4.76 12.64 -5.28
C CYS A 119 -5.33 12.25 -3.91
N PRO A 120 -6.48 12.80 -3.48
CA PRO A 120 -7.10 12.46 -2.19
C PRO A 120 -7.44 10.97 -2.05
N ALA A 121 -7.78 10.32 -3.16
CA ALA A 121 -8.10 8.90 -3.20
C ALA A 121 -6.87 7.99 -3.04
N ARG A 122 -5.64 8.49 -3.29
CA ARG A 122 -4.37 7.75 -3.20
C ARG A 122 -4.44 6.32 -3.78
N PRO A 123 -4.75 6.16 -5.08
CA PRO A 123 -4.75 4.85 -5.70
C PRO A 123 -3.38 4.18 -5.62
N ARG A 124 -3.39 2.84 -5.61
CA ARG A 124 -2.19 2.01 -5.60
C ARG A 124 -1.76 1.73 -7.03
N LEU A 125 -0.47 1.82 -7.28
CA LEU A 125 0.13 1.58 -8.59
C LEU A 125 1.02 0.34 -8.56
N GLU A 126 0.90 -0.48 -9.58
CA GLU A 126 1.87 -1.54 -9.89
C GLU A 126 2.32 -1.38 -11.34
N TYR A 127 3.62 -1.22 -11.54
CA TYR A 127 4.23 -1.05 -12.85
C TYR A 127 5.24 -2.16 -13.14
N ASN A 128 5.00 -2.85 -14.25
CA ASN A 128 5.90 -3.87 -14.77
C ASN A 128 6.63 -3.31 -15.99
N CYS A 129 7.95 -3.13 -15.90
CA CYS A 129 8.73 -2.50 -16.96
C CYS A 129 8.87 -3.37 -18.20
N ASP A 130 8.91 -4.69 -18.03
CA ASP A 130 9.11 -5.66 -19.12
C ASP A 130 7.88 -5.72 -20.05
N THR A 131 6.70 -5.61 -19.46
CA THR A 131 5.41 -5.67 -20.18
C THR A 131 4.81 -4.30 -20.45
N HIS A 132 5.44 -3.21 -19.99
CA HIS A 132 4.90 -1.84 -20.09
C HIS A 132 3.45 -1.75 -19.58
N THR A 133 3.14 -2.48 -18.53
CA THR A 133 1.80 -2.57 -17.95
C THR A 133 1.75 -1.79 -16.64
N LEU A 134 0.74 -0.91 -16.51
CA LEU A 134 0.40 -0.21 -15.28
C LEU A 134 -0.96 -0.71 -14.78
N VAL A 135 -0.99 -1.28 -13.59
CA VAL A 135 -2.22 -1.60 -12.87
C VAL A 135 -2.49 -0.48 -11.86
N ILE A 136 -3.72 0.01 -11.84
CA ILE A 136 -4.19 1.00 -10.88
C ILE A 136 -5.34 0.39 -10.09
N GLU A 137 -5.21 0.42 -8.77
CA GLU A 137 -6.22 -0.07 -7.84
C GLU A 137 -6.71 1.07 -6.95
N MET A 138 -8.01 1.31 -6.97
CA MET A 138 -8.67 2.32 -6.14
C MET A 138 -8.97 1.72 -4.75
N PRO A 139 -8.52 2.35 -3.66
CA PRO A 139 -8.84 1.87 -2.32
C PRO A 139 -10.35 1.91 -2.09
N SER A 140 -10.92 0.78 -1.73
CA SER A 140 -12.32 0.69 -1.32
C SER A 140 -12.44 0.54 0.20
N PRO A 141 -13.59 0.90 0.82
CA PRO A 141 -13.75 0.73 2.26
C PRO A 141 -13.52 -0.71 2.74
N ILE A 142 -13.87 -1.71 1.92
CA ILE A 142 -13.63 -3.13 2.23
C ILE A 142 -12.14 -3.45 2.21
N HIS A 143 -11.44 -2.98 1.18
CA HIS A 143 -9.99 -3.13 1.03
C HIS A 143 -9.25 -2.58 2.25
N GLU A 144 -9.54 -1.33 2.62
CA GLU A 144 -8.94 -0.64 3.76
C GLU A 144 -9.27 -1.29 5.11
N ALA A 145 -10.48 -1.84 5.26
CA ALA A 145 -10.86 -2.52 6.49
C ALA A 145 -10.02 -3.78 6.75
N ILE A 146 -9.72 -4.55 5.71
CA ILE A 146 -8.88 -5.74 5.80
C ILE A 146 -7.44 -5.33 6.14
N ILE A 147 -6.89 -4.37 5.38
CA ILE A 147 -5.53 -3.85 5.60
C ILE A 147 -5.37 -3.37 7.03
N LYS A 148 -6.30 -2.55 7.53
CA LYS A 148 -6.24 -1.98 8.88
C LYS A 148 -6.29 -3.03 9.98
N VAL A 149 -7.02 -4.13 9.81
CA VAL A 149 -7.04 -5.21 10.80
C VAL A 149 -5.69 -5.92 10.84
N ILE A 150 -5.12 -6.22 9.67
CA ILE A 150 -3.86 -6.96 9.55
C ILE A 150 -2.65 -6.09 9.92
N SER A 151 -2.63 -4.81 9.52
CA SER A 151 -1.51 -3.92 9.83
C SER A 151 -1.37 -3.72 11.33
N LYS A 152 -2.47 -3.37 12.02
CA LYS A 152 -2.51 -3.25 13.48
C LYS A 152 -2.14 -4.53 14.21
N SER A 153 -2.51 -5.65 13.60
CA SER A 153 -2.17 -6.99 14.08
C SER A 153 -0.66 -7.23 14.05
N LEU A 154 -0.02 -6.91 12.92
CA LEU A 154 1.43 -7.01 12.77
C LEU A 154 2.15 -6.02 13.68
N GLU A 155 1.70 -4.76 13.75
CA GLU A 155 2.23 -3.76 14.68
C GLU A 155 2.18 -4.23 16.15
N HIS A 156 1.07 -4.84 16.57
CA HIS A 156 0.96 -5.39 17.92
C HIS A 156 1.91 -6.58 18.14
N LEU A 157 2.03 -7.45 17.15
CA LEU A 157 2.95 -8.58 17.20
C LEU A 157 4.41 -8.11 17.27
N ASP A 158 4.77 -7.04 16.56
CA ASP A 158 6.10 -6.46 16.59
C ASP A 158 6.47 -6.01 18.01
N LEU A 159 5.55 -5.32 18.71
CA LEU A 159 5.75 -4.94 20.10
C LEU A 159 6.02 -6.16 21.00
N VAL A 160 5.22 -7.22 20.83
CA VAL A 160 5.39 -8.45 21.61
C VAL A 160 6.72 -9.15 21.29
N LEU A 161 7.15 -9.17 20.03
CA LEU A 161 8.41 -9.80 19.64
C LEU A 161 9.63 -8.97 20.08
N GLN A 162 9.52 -7.65 20.06
CA GLN A 162 10.56 -6.74 20.53
C GLN A 162 10.81 -6.89 22.04
N ASP A 163 9.80 -7.25 22.86
CA ASP A 163 10.01 -7.54 24.29
C ASP A 163 11.02 -8.68 24.56
N PHE A 164 11.26 -9.56 23.57
CA PHE A 164 12.22 -10.67 23.69
C PHE A 164 13.62 -10.36 23.13
N ILE A 165 13.81 -9.19 22.53
CA ILE A 165 15.07 -8.78 21.90
C ILE A 165 15.52 -7.49 22.59
N ALA A 166 16.82 -7.30 22.81
CA ALA A 166 17.28 -5.99 23.26
C ALA A 166 16.82 -4.91 22.27
N GLU A 167 16.11 -3.87 22.76
CA GLU A 167 15.45 -2.80 21.98
C GLU A 167 16.38 -2.09 20.97
N GLU A 168 17.69 -2.33 21.04
CA GLU A 168 18.73 -1.70 20.24
C GLU A 168 19.24 -2.57 19.07
N LEU A 169 18.72 -3.78 18.85
CA LEU A 169 19.22 -4.65 17.78
C LEU A 169 18.45 -4.55 16.46
N LEU A 170 17.12 -4.42 16.54
CA LEU A 170 16.25 -4.45 15.38
C LEU A 170 15.27 -3.27 15.40
N SER A 171 14.91 -2.78 14.22
CA SER A 171 13.76 -1.92 13.98
C SER A 171 12.78 -2.67 13.09
N SER A 172 11.50 -2.55 13.35
CA SER A 172 10.46 -3.17 12.52
C SER A 172 9.32 -2.19 12.29
N ASP A 173 8.79 -2.20 11.07
CA ASP A 173 7.74 -1.29 10.65
C ASP A 173 6.76 -2.00 9.72
N THR A 174 5.49 -1.63 9.80
CA THR A 174 4.45 -2.09 8.88
C THR A 174 3.99 -0.94 8.01
N HIS A 175 4.09 -1.11 6.69
CA HIS A 175 3.74 -0.11 5.71
C HIS A 175 2.57 -0.57 4.84
N THR A 176 1.66 0.34 4.48
CA THR A 176 0.49 0.03 3.65
C THR A 176 0.48 0.73 2.28
N ASN A 177 1.51 1.54 2.02
CA ASN A 177 1.68 2.36 0.80
C ASN A 177 3.17 2.57 0.49
N LEU A 178 4.03 1.60 0.85
CA LEU A 178 5.45 1.70 0.57
C LEU A 178 5.76 1.07 -0.78
N THR A 179 6.37 1.86 -1.65
CA THR A 179 6.85 1.38 -2.94
C THR A 179 8.07 0.49 -2.74
N VAL A 180 8.01 -0.71 -3.29
CA VAL A 180 9.14 -1.63 -3.35
C VAL A 180 9.67 -1.65 -4.77
N ASP A 181 10.93 -1.29 -4.91
CA ASP A 181 11.66 -1.35 -6.18
C ASP A 181 12.36 -2.72 -6.25
N GLY A 182 11.88 -3.58 -7.13
CA GLY A 182 12.61 -4.75 -7.58
C GLY A 182 13.41 -4.45 -8.86
N ASP A 183 14.11 -5.46 -9.38
CA ASP A 183 14.89 -5.39 -10.61
C ASP A 183 13.99 -5.14 -11.84
N THR A 184 12.81 -5.77 -11.87
CA THR A 184 11.88 -5.72 -13.01
C THR A 184 10.46 -5.27 -12.64
N VAL A 185 10.06 -5.46 -11.39
CA VAL A 185 8.75 -5.00 -10.92
C VAL A 185 8.90 -3.89 -9.90
N LYS A 186 8.16 -2.81 -10.14
CA LYS A 186 7.93 -1.76 -9.15
C LYS A 186 6.50 -1.84 -8.68
N CYS A 187 6.28 -2.19 -7.43
CA CYS A 187 4.93 -2.37 -6.90
C CYS A 187 4.76 -1.71 -5.53
N ILE A 188 3.50 -1.44 -5.19
CA ILE A 188 3.08 -0.99 -3.88
C ILE A 188 2.22 -2.12 -3.31
N PRO A 189 2.79 -3.07 -2.53
CA PRO A 189 1.99 -4.07 -1.84
C PRO A 189 1.03 -3.38 -0.86
N ASP A 190 -0.14 -3.98 -0.66
CA ASP A 190 -1.14 -3.46 0.27
C ASP A 190 -0.66 -3.45 1.72
N ILE A 191 0.19 -4.43 2.06
CA ILE A 191 0.85 -4.54 3.35
C ILE A 191 2.28 -5.02 3.11
N LEU A 192 3.25 -4.34 3.69
CA LEU A 192 4.62 -4.77 3.77
C LEU A 192 5.09 -4.64 5.21
N HIS A 193 5.48 -5.76 5.80
CA HIS A 193 6.16 -5.74 7.09
C HIS A 193 7.66 -5.84 6.85
N MET A 194 8.40 -4.90 7.41
CA MET A 194 9.84 -4.76 7.25
C MET A 194 10.54 -4.91 8.59
N VAL A 195 11.72 -5.52 8.56
CA VAL A 195 12.59 -5.65 9.72
C VAL A 195 14.00 -5.32 9.29
N ALA A 196 14.65 -4.43 10.01
CA ALA A 196 16.00 -3.96 9.77
C ALA A 196 16.87 -4.16 11.01
N THR A 197 18.13 -4.58 10.82
CA THR A 197 19.12 -4.50 11.90
C THR A 197 19.54 -3.04 12.12
N LEU A 198 19.85 -2.68 13.36
CA LEU A 198 20.41 -1.36 13.72
C LEU A 198 21.94 -1.31 13.56
N THR A 199 22.49 -2.11 12.65
CA THR A 199 23.92 -2.14 12.29
C THR A 199 24.25 -1.12 11.21
N ASP A 200 25.54 -0.87 11.00
CA ASP A 200 26.04 -0.08 9.86
C ASP A 200 26.93 -0.97 8.95
N PRO A 201 26.47 -1.34 7.73
CA PRO A 201 25.17 -1.02 7.14
C PRO A 201 24.01 -1.84 7.73
N PRO A 202 22.76 -1.34 7.64
CA PRO A 202 21.58 -2.08 8.07
C PRO A 202 21.28 -3.26 7.13
N ILE A 203 20.88 -4.38 7.69
CA ILE A 203 20.39 -5.55 6.96
C ILE A 203 18.86 -5.50 7.02
N VAL A 204 18.22 -5.31 5.87
CA VAL A 204 16.75 -5.20 5.77
C VAL A 204 16.16 -6.47 5.15
N ILE A 205 15.07 -6.96 5.74
CA ILE A 205 14.25 -8.04 5.18
C ILE A 205 12.77 -7.65 5.18
N ASN A 206 12.02 -8.30 4.30
CA ASN A 206 10.59 -8.11 4.12
C ASN A 206 9.85 -9.43 4.42
N PRO A 207 9.71 -9.84 5.69
CA PRO A 207 9.23 -11.18 6.03
C PRO A 207 7.74 -11.37 5.71
N VAL A 208 6.94 -10.29 5.68
CA VAL A 208 5.52 -10.36 5.35
C VAL A 208 5.17 -9.43 4.21
N MET A 209 4.43 -9.96 3.25
CA MET A 209 3.75 -9.18 2.22
C MET A 209 2.27 -9.55 2.27
N GLY A 210 1.39 -8.56 2.12
CA GLY A 210 -0.05 -8.74 2.07
C GLY A 210 -0.63 -8.11 0.82
N GLU A 211 -1.62 -8.78 0.24
CA GLU A 211 -2.39 -8.30 -0.90
C GLU A 211 -3.88 -8.55 -0.64
N VAL A 212 -4.70 -7.55 -0.94
CA VAL A 212 -6.14 -7.56 -0.80
C VAL A 212 -6.74 -7.28 -2.18
N ALA A 213 -7.30 -8.31 -2.80
CA ALA A 213 -7.93 -8.19 -4.11
C ALA A 213 -9.44 -8.06 -3.96
N VAL A 214 -10.02 -6.98 -4.46
CA VAL A 214 -11.47 -6.76 -4.49
C VAL A 214 -11.96 -6.81 -5.93
N SER A 215 -12.82 -7.78 -6.24
CA SER A 215 -13.42 -7.96 -7.57
C SER A 215 -12.40 -8.14 -8.72
N GLN A 216 -11.20 -8.64 -8.43
CA GLN A 216 -10.17 -8.93 -9.44
C GLN A 216 -10.17 -10.41 -9.83
N PRO A 217 -9.81 -10.75 -11.09
CA PRO A 217 -9.63 -12.14 -11.48
C PRO A 217 -8.51 -12.81 -10.68
N ARG A 218 -8.83 -13.93 -10.06
CA ARG A 218 -7.89 -14.71 -9.24
C ARG A 218 -6.62 -15.14 -9.98
N ALA A 219 -6.74 -15.49 -11.26
CA ALA A 219 -5.61 -15.94 -12.06
C ALA A 219 -4.55 -14.83 -12.17
N ASP A 220 -4.99 -13.61 -12.42
CA ASP A 220 -4.13 -12.43 -12.57
C ASP A 220 -3.46 -12.10 -11.24
N LEU A 221 -4.21 -12.06 -10.14
CA LEU A 221 -3.69 -11.88 -8.79
C LEU A 221 -2.60 -12.91 -8.46
N LEU A 222 -2.89 -14.21 -8.66
CA LEU A 222 -1.93 -15.27 -8.36
C LEU A 222 -0.69 -15.20 -9.25
N GLN A 223 -0.83 -14.73 -10.49
CA GLN A 223 0.30 -14.55 -11.39
C GLN A 223 1.18 -13.39 -10.90
N ARG A 224 0.61 -12.22 -10.61
CA ARG A 224 1.34 -11.07 -10.05
C ARG A 224 2.10 -11.45 -8.77
N LEU A 225 1.44 -12.16 -7.86
CA LEU A 225 2.06 -12.62 -6.61
C LEU A 225 3.19 -13.62 -6.83
N ARG A 226 3.10 -14.51 -7.83
CA ARG A 226 4.22 -15.40 -8.19
C ARG A 226 5.40 -14.61 -8.70
N ASP A 227 5.16 -13.60 -9.51
CA ASP A 227 6.23 -12.78 -10.08
C ASP A 227 6.92 -11.97 -8.98
N ARG A 228 6.15 -11.37 -8.06
CA ARG A 228 6.70 -10.73 -6.85
C ARG A 228 7.50 -11.69 -5.96
N LEU A 229 7.03 -12.92 -5.74
CA LEU A 229 7.77 -13.89 -4.91
C LEU A 229 9.09 -14.36 -5.53
N LYS A 230 9.24 -14.30 -6.86
CA LYS A 230 10.52 -14.61 -7.52
C LYS A 230 11.57 -13.54 -7.22
N GLU A 231 11.12 -12.29 -7.16
CA GLU A 231 11.92 -11.08 -6.96
C GLU A 231 12.23 -10.83 -5.48
N PHE A 232 11.25 -11.01 -4.60
CA PHE A 232 11.36 -10.77 -3.17
C PHE A 232 11.52 -12.06 -2.35
N ARG A 233 12.73 -12.66 -2.42
CA ARG A 233 13.04 -13.96 -1.79
C ARG A 233 13.02 -13.98 -0.25
N GLY A 234 12.94 -12.82 0.40
CA GLY A 234 12.91 -12.68 1.86
C GLY A 234 11.54 -12.93 2.50
N ILE A 235 10.48 -13.06 1.70
CA ILE A 235 9.09 -13.21 2.19
C ILE A 235 8.88 -14.62 2.75
N VAL A 236 8.51 -14.70 4.04
CA VAL A 236 8.19 -15.97 4.72
C VAL A 236 6.69 -16.16 4.92
N LEU A 237 5.92 -15.07 4.92
CA LEU A 237 4.47 -15.08 4.98
C LEU A 237 3.90 -14.17 3.89
N LEU A 238 3.12 -14.76 2.99
CA LEU A 238 2.29 -14.02 2.05
C LEU A 238 0.84 -14.10 2.51
N PHE A 239 0.23 -12.96 2.81
CA PHE A 239 -1.17 -12.83 3.13
C PHE A 239 -1.95 -12.45 1.88
N ILE A 240 -3.00 -13.21 1.54
CA ILE A 240 -3.87 -12.90 0.41
C ILE A 240 -5.30 -12.90 0.91
N ALA A 241 -5.98 -11.77 0.79
CA ALA A 241 -7.43 -11.68 0.97
C ALA A 241 -8.08 -11.42 -0.37
N GLU A 242 -8.82 -12.40 -0.88
CA GLU A 242 -9.60 -12.25 -2.09
C GLU A 242 -11.07 -12.04 -1.71
N VAL A 243 -11.59 -10.85 -2.02
CA VAL A 243 -12.98 -10.46 -1.82
C VAL A 243 -13.68 -10.44 -3.17
N GLN A 244 -14.70 -11.27 -3.31
CA GLN A 244 -15.55 -11.26 -4.50
C GLN A 244 -16.99 -10.89 -4.15
N GLU A 245 -17.54 -9.96 -4.93
CA GLU A 245 -18.97 -9.72 -4.98
C GLU A 245 -19.66 -10.92 -5.62
N ARG A 246 -20.72 -11.43 -4.98
CA ARG A 246 -21.52 -12.51 -5.57
C ARG A 246 -22.17 -12.07 -6.89
N ILE A 247 -22.61 -10.82 -6.94
CA ILE A 247 -23.15 -10.17 -8.12
C ILE A 247 -22.42 -8.85 -8.23
N HIS A 248 -21.74 -8.63 -9.35
CA HIS A 248 -21.03 -7.39 -9.59
C HIS A 248 -22.01 -6.21 -9.50
N TYR A 249 -21.65 -5.22 -8.70
CA TYR A 249 -22.46 -4.02 -8.58
C TYR A 249 -22.54 -3.27 -9.91
N THR A 250 -23.75 -2.89 -10.28
CA THR A 250 -24.00 -1.94 -11.36
C THR A 250 -24.87 -0.82 -10.83
N SER A 251 -24.55 0.41 -11.20
CA SER A 251 -25.39 1.55 -10.83
C SER A 251 -26.77 1.40 -11.48
N PRO A 252 -27.84 1.92 -10.84
CA PRO A 252 -29.14 1.99 -11.49
C PRO A 252 -29.02 2.63 -12.87
N THR A 253 -29.50 1.97 -13.90
CA THR A 253 -29.49 2.52 -15.26
C THR A 253 -30.50 3.66 -15.36
N GLU A 254 -30.19 4.68 -16.16
CA GLU A 254 -31.14 5.75 -16.45
C GLU A 254 -32.47 5.16 -16.93
N SER A 255 -33.59 5.76 -16.52
CA SER A 255 -34.97 5.28 -16.74
C SER A 255 -35.38 3.97 -16.03
N SER A 256 -34.48 3.25 -15.36
CA SER A 256 -34.88 2.09 -14.56
C SER A 256 -35.82 2.47 -13.42
N GLN A 257 -36.67 1.54 -12.98
CA GLN A 257 -37.54 1.76 -11.81
C GLN A 257 -36.75 2.13 -10.55
N ALA A 258 -35.55 1.56 -10.38
CA ALA A 258 -34.65 1.91 -9.27
C ALA A 258 -34.15 3.36 -9.39
N TRP A 259 -33.71 3.77 -10.59
CA TRP A 259 -33.30 5.15 -10.87
C TRP A 259 -34.40 6.15 -10.55
N ILE A 260 -35.58 5.97 -11.14
CA ILE A 260 -36.72 6.88 -10.96
C ILE A 260 -37.11 7.00 -9.48
N LYS A 261 -37.12 5.88 -8.74
CA LYS A 261 -37.45 5.87 -7.30
C LYS A 261 -36.38 6.57 -6.46
N LEU A 262 -35.10 6.31 -6.72
CA LEU A 262 -34.00 6.88 -5.94
C LEU A 262 -33.78 8.37 -6.26
N GLN A 263 -33.99 8.80 -7.50
CA GLN A 263 -33.83 10.20 -7.92
C GLN A 263 -34.81 11.15 -7.22
N LYS A 264 -36.02 10.65 -6.89
CA LYS A 264 -37.05 11.37 -6.14
C LYS A 264 -36.70 11.56 -4.66
N LYS A 265 -35.79 10.77 -4.10
CA LYS A 265 -35.35 10.90 -2.71
C LYS A 265 -34.25 11.96 -2.59
N LYS A 266 -34.13 12.59 -1.42
CA LYS A 266 -32.95 13.41 -1.08
C LYS A 266 -31.76 12.47 -0.83
N LEU A 267 -30.55 12.93 -1.16
CA LEU A 267 -29.32 12.24 -0.75
C LEU A 267 -29.31 12.11 0.77
N LEU A 268 -29.28 10.87 1.24
CA LEU A 268 -29.10 10.59 2.66
C LEU A 268 -27.67 10.95 3.07
N THR A 269 -27.49 11.40 4.32
CA THR A 269 -26.15 11.46 4.91
C THR A 269 -25.63 10.05 5.18
N SER A 270 -24.32 9.91 5.39
CA SER A 270 -23.71 8.62 5.75
C SER A 270 -24.40 8.02 6.99
N ASP A 271 -24.57 8.82 8.03
CA ASP A 271 -25.16 8.35 9.29
C ASP A 271 -26.63 7.96 9.12
N ALA A 272 -27.41 8.72 8.35
CA ALA A 272 -28.80 8.36 8.06
C ALA A 272 -28.89 7.07 7.24
N PHE A 273 -28.04 6.89 6.22
CA PHE A 273 -27.99 5.69 5.41
C PHE A 273 -27.60 4.45 6.23
N LEU A 274 -26.66 4.61 7.17
CA LEU A 274 -26.21 3.52 8.04
C LEU A 274 -27.20 3.23 9.18
N SER A 275 -27.90 4.24 9.71
CA SER A 275 -28.86 4.10 10.82
C SER A 275 -30.20 3.50 10.38
N ASP A 276 -30.65 3.77 9.15
CA ASP A 276 -31.88 3.21 8.58
C ASP A 276 -31.78 1.68 8.37
N ARG A 277 -30.56 1.13 8.46
CA ARG A 277 -30.31 -0.31 8.48
C ARG A 277 -30.36 -0.82 9.92
N THR A 278 -31.57 -0.95 10.45
CA THR A 278 -31.83 -1.56 11.77
C THR A 278 -31.48 -3.06 11.75
N GLY A 279 -30.21 -3.35 12.02
CA GLY A 279 -29.72 -4.68 12.38
C GLY A 279 -28.53 -5.14 11.54
N PRO A 280 -27.61 -5.92 12.14
CA PRO A 280 -26.69 -6.74 11.37
C PRO A 280 -27.54 -7.77 10.63
N ARG A 281 -28.00 -7.46 9.41
CA ARG A 281 -28.52 -8.49 8.52
C ARG A 281 -27.38 -9.47 8.38
N SER A 282 -27.59 -10.63 8.96
CA SER A 282 -26.68 -11.77 8.94
C SER A 282 -25.90 -11.76 7.64
N LEU A 283 -24.58 -11.88 7.72
CA LEU A 283 -23.70 -12.20 6.59
C LEU A 283 -24.00 -13.61 6.03
N LYS A 284 -25.26 -14.07 6.12
CA LYS A 284 -25.75 -15.38 5.73
C LYS A 284 -25.50 -15.65 4.26
N ASN A 285 -25.26 -14.63 3.39
CA ASN A 285 -25.11 -14.82 1.95
C ASN A 285 -24.43 -13.72 1.04
N PRO A 286 -23.59 -12.72 1.45
CA PRO A 286 -23.15 -11.71 0.46
C PRO A 286 -21.72 -11.84 -0.12
N TRP A 287 -20.80 -12.60 0.48
CA TRP A 287 -19.38 -12.59 0.07
C TRP A 287 -18.72 -13.96 0.25
N THR A 288 -17.77 -14.30 -0.62
CA THR A 288 -16.82 -15.40 -0.39
C THR A 288 -15.43 -14.78 -0.22
N LEU A 289 -14.87 -14.84 0.99
CA LEU A 289 -13.48 -14.43 1.24
C LEU A 289 -12.58 -15.65 1.21
N TRP A 290 -11.58 -15.63 0.34
CA TRP A 290 -10.56 -16.67 0.28
C TRP A 290 -9.25 -16.19 0.91
N LEU A 291 -8.65 -17.02 1.77
CA LEU A 291 -7.37 -16.76 2.44
C LEU A 291 -6.35 -17.86 2.14
N LYS A 292 -5.10 -17.48 1.83
CA LYS A 292 -4.03 -18.41 1.41
C LYS A 292 -2.65 -18.03 1.95
N SER A 293 -1.81 -19.03 2.27
CA SER A 293 -0.35 -18.95 2.36
C SER A 293 0.30 -20.23 1.76
N THR A 294 1.55 -20.18 1.28
CA THR A 294 2.21 -21.20 0.42
C THR A 294 3.25 -22.10 1.11
N PRO A 295 3.68 -23.26 0.53
CA PRO A 295 3.13 -24.01 -0.63
C PRO A 295 2.54 -25.41 -0.26
N GLY A 296 1.46 -25.82 -0.95
CA GLY A 296 0.68 -27.08 -0.71
C GLY A 296 -0.85 -26.93 -0.78
N MET A 297 -1.35 -26.00 -1.61
CA MET A 297 -2.68 -25.37 -1.68
C MET A 297 -3.92 -26.14 -1.15
N ARG A 298 -4.60 -25.56 -0.13
CA ARG A 298 -6.05 -25.74 0.09
C ARG A 298 -6.71 -24.39 0.38
N TRP A 299 -7.85 -24.15 -0.24
CA TRP A 299 -8.63 -22.92 -0.13
C TRP A 299 -9.70 -23.06 0.96
N LYS A 300 -10.00 -21.95 1.66
CA LYS A 300 -11.13 -21.89 2.60
C LYS A 300 -11.90 -20.59 2.44
N GLU A 301 -13.22 -20.72 2.53
CA GLU A 301 -14.18 -19.63 2.48
C GLU A 301 -14.48 -19.16 3.91
N LEU A 302 -14.36 -17.86 4.19
CA LEU A 302 -14.75 -17.27 5.48
C LEU A 302 -16.28 -17.22 5.65
N PHE A 303 -17.02 -17.27 4.55
CA PHE A 303 -18.47 -17.32 4.52
C PHE A 303 -18.94 -18.44 3.59
N PRO A 304 -19.94 -19.25 3.99
CA PRO A 304 -20.70 -19.17 5.25
C PRO A 304 -20.00 -19.82 6.46
N ASN A 305 -18.78 -20.34 6.28
CA ASN A 305 -18.17 -21.27 7.22
C ASN A 305 -17.29 -20.55 8.26
N LYS A 306 -17.72 -20.53 9.53
CA LYS A 306 -16.98 -19.84 10.62
C LYS A 306 -15.66 -20.52 11.02
N SER A 307 -15.48 -21.81 10.74
CA SER A 307 -14.25 -22.53 11.15
C SER A 307 -13.06 -22.17 10.25
N MET A 308 -12.37 -21.12 10.66
CA MET A 308 -11.13 -20.65 10.07
C MET A 308 -9.89 -21.29 10.69
N ASP A 309 -10.03 -22.31 11.55
CA ASP A 309 -8.92 -22.90 12.31
C ASP A 309 -7.74 -23.37 11.44
N LYS A 310 -8.02 -23.89 10.24
CA LYS A 310 -6.96 -24.27 9.30
C LYS A 310 -6.21 -23.04 8.76
N VAL A 311 -6.92 -21.94 8.50
CA VAL A 311 -6.31 -20.67 8.07
C VAL A 311 -5.56 -20.04 9.24
N THR A 312 -6.15 -20.00 10.44
CA THR A 312 -5.48 -19.55 11.66
C THR A 312 -4.16 -20.28 11.86
N ARG A 313 -4.16 -21.63 11.89
CA ARG A 313 -2.93 -22.44 12.04
C ARG A 313 -1.89 -22.18 10.96
N MET A 314 -2.35 -21.90 9.73
CA MET A 314 -1.47 -21.59 8.61
C MET A 314 -0.83 -20.21 8.75
N ILE A 315 -1.60 -19.21 9.21
CA ILE A 315 -1.07 -17.88 9.53
C ILE A 315 -0.10 -17.96 10.69
N GLU A 316 -0.48 -18.62 11.80
CA GLU A 316 0.37 -18.81 12.98
C GLU A 316 1.70 -19.47 12.61
N ARG A 317 1.70 -20.48 11.74
CA ARG A 317 2.95 -21.08 11.21
C ARG A 317 3.80 -20.06 10.45
N GLY A 318 3.19 -19.18 9.66
CA GLY A 318 3.89 -18.09 8.98
C GLY A 318 4.47 -17.07 9.95
N LEU A 319 3.71 -16.73 11.01
CA LEU A 319 4.17 -15.84 12.07
C LEU A 319 5.31 -16.47 12.90
N SER A 320 5.29 -17.78 13.14
CA SER A 320 6.43 -18.48 13.74
C SER A 320 7.69 -18.37 12.87
N ARG A 321 7.56 -18.52 11.54
CA ARG A 321 8.69 -18.32 10.61
C ARG A 321 9.19 -16.88 10.60
N MET A 322 8.29 -15.91 10.76
CA MET A 322 8.65 -14.51 10.92
C MET A 322 9.49 -14.31 12.19
N ARG A 323 9.04 -14.81 13.34
CA ARG A 323 9.80 -14.82 14.59
C ARG A 323 11.18 -15.50 14.44
N ASP A 324 11.27 -16.62 13.73
CA ASP A 324 12.55 -17.27 13.46
C ASP A 324 13.49 -16.36 12.62
N LYS A 325 12.93 -15.54 11.71
CA LYS A 325 13.69 -14.53 10.96
C LYS A 325 14.15 -13.36 11.82
N TYR A 326 13.35 -12.93 12.79
CA TYR A 326 13.79 -11.95 13.80
C TYR A 326 15.00 -12.49 14.58
N ALA A 327 14.94 -13.74 15.03
CA ALA A 327 16.05 -14.38 15.73
C ALA A 327 17.32 -14.49 14.85
N GLU A 328 17.15 -14.86 13.57
CA GLU A 328 18.25 -14.90 12.60
C GLU A 328 18.89 -13.53 12.41
N LEU A 329 18.09 -12.47 12.25
CA LEU A 329 18.60 -11.11 12.12
C LEU A 329 19.27 -10.59 13.39
N ALA A 330 18.68 -10.83 14.56
CA ALA A 330 19.26 -10.42 15.83
C ALA A 330 20.67 -11.02 16.01
N ARG A 331 20.84 -12.31 15.68
CA ARG A 331 22.15 -12.97 15.70
C ARG A 331 23.13 -12.42 14.66
N LYS A 332 22.65 -11.99 13.49
CA LYS A 332 23.51 -11.30 12.52
C LYS A 332 23.97 -9.94 13.03
N ALA A 333 23.10 -9.21 13.73
CA ALA A 333 23.42 -7.93 14.33
C ALA A 333 24.37 -8.07 15.53
N SER A 334 24.16 -9.08 16.36
CA SER A 334 24.98 -9.40 17.54
C SER A 334 25.12 -10.92 17.68
N PRO A 335 26.25 -11.53 17.29
CA PRO A 335 26.41 -12.99 17.27
C PRO A 335 26.18 -13.70 18.61
N ASN A 336 26.36 -13.00 19.72
CA ASN A 336 26.24 -13.53 21.07
C ASN A 336 24.89 -13.21 21.74
N VAL A 337 23.94 -12.62 21.02
CA VAL A 337 22.61 -12.33 21.58
C VAL A 337 21.87 -13.63 21.92
N ASP A 338 21.36 -13.71 23.15
CA ASP A 338 20.45 -14.78 23.53
C ASP A 338 19.06 -14.49 22.95
N VAL A 339 18.57 -15.42 22.13
CA VAL A 339 17.25 -15.37 21.49
C VAL A 339 16.41 -16.59 21.87
N SER A 340 16.78 -17.30 22.94
CA SER A 340 16.08 -18.53 23.37
C SER A 340 14.64 -18.20 23.75
N ALA A 341 14.43 -17.16 24.55
CA ALA A 341 13.09 -16.69 24.90
C ALA A 341 12.24 -16.30 23.67
N LEU A 342 12.85 -15.62 22.69
CA LEU A 342 12.18 -15.28 21.43
C LEU A 342 11.77 -16.54 20.66
N LEU A 343 12.64 -17.55 20.57
CA LEU A 343 12.35 -18.80 19.84
C LEU A 343 11.34 -19.70 20.55
N GLU A 344 11.22 -19.57 21.88
CA GLU A 344 10.21 -20.27 22.69
C GLU A 344 8.86 -19.55 22.68
N ALA A 345 8.83 -18.24 22.37
CA ALA A 345 7.61 -17.45 22.34
C ALA A 345 6.57 -18.02 21.36
N HIS A 346 5.38 -18.33 21.88
CA HIS A 346 4.25 -18.81 21.08
C HIS A 346 3.54 -17.63 20.40
N VAL A 347 3.71 -17.52 19.09
CA VAL A 347 3.10 -16.45 18.30
C VAL A 347 1.70 -16.86 17.83
N THR A 348 0.70 -16.10 18.25
CA THR A 348 -0.71 -16.32 17.88
C THR A 348 -1.21 -15.28 16.89
N LEU A 349 -2.36 -15.55 16.28
CA LEU A 349 -3.07 -14.57 15.47
C LEU A 349 -3.56 -13.41 16.39
N PRO A 350 -3.11 -12.17 16.20
CA PRO A 350 -3.43 -11.04 17.08
C PRO A 350 -4.81 -10.41 16.78
N PHE A 351 -5.66 -11.10 16.02
CA PHE A 351 -7.05 -10.70 15.78
C PHE A 351 -7.98 -11.92 15.77
N THR A 352 -9.25 -11.67 16.07
CA THR A 352 -10.32 -12.68 15.94
C THR A 352 -11.03 -12.55 14.60
N TRP A 353 -11.49 -13.67 14.06
CA TRP A 353 -12.30 -13.66 12.84
C TRP A 353 -13.59 -12.85 13.02
N ASP A 354 -14.19 -12.84 14.21
CA ASP A 354 -15.35 -11.99 14.51
C ASP A 354 -15.04 -10.49 14.37
N THR A 355 -13.83 -10.06 14.77
CA THR A 355 -13.38 -8.68 14.56
C THR A 355 -13.26 -8.36 13.08
N MET A 356 -12.60 -9.24 12.30
CA MET A 356 -12.48 -9.09 10.84
C MET A 356 -13.87 -9.01 10.19
N LEU A 357 -14.78 -9.90 10.56
CA LEU A 357 -16.14 -9.95 10.03
C LEU A 357 -16.97 -8.71 10.36
N SER A 358 -16.85 -8.21 11.59
CA SER A 358 -17.50 -6.97 12.01
C SER A 358 -17.02 -5.78 11.19
N LYS A 359 -15.70 -5.67 10.96
CA LYS A 359 -15.12 -4.60 10.13
C LYS A 359 -15.54 -4.71 8.68
N LEU A 360 -15.56 -5.92 8.11
CA LEU A 360 -16.04 -6.17 6.75
C LEU A 360 -17.52 -5.82 6.57
N ALA A 361 -18.36 -6.16 7.56
CA ALA A 361 -19.78 -5.79 7.53
C ALA A 361 -19.95 -4.27 7.47
N PHE A 362 -19.27 -3.54 8.37
CA PHE A 362 -19.30 -2.07 8.37
C PHE A 362 -18.77 -1.48 7.05
N ALA A 363 -17.64 -1.98 6.57
CA ALA A 363 -17.02 -1.55 5.34
C ALA A 363 -17.90 -1.79 4.10
N SER A 364 -18.62 -2.91 4.05
CA SER A 364 -19.56 -3.19 2.97
C SER A 364 -20.71 -2.18 2.93
N MET A 365 -21.17 -1.70 4.08
CA MET A 365 -22.19 -0.66 4.16
C MET A 365 -21.64 0.71 3.74
N ALA A 366 -20.41 1.03 4.17
CA ALA A 366 -19.72 2.25 3.75
C ALA A 366 -19.48 2.27 2.22
N MET A 367 -19.07 1.13 1.65
CA MET A 367 -18.91 0.97 0.20
C MET A 367 -20.25 1.15 -0.53
N ALA A 368 -21.33 0.54 -0.02
CA ALA A 368 -22.68 0.72 -0.59
C ALA A 368 -23.13 2.18 -0.54
N TYR A 369 -22.86 2.89 0.55
CA TYR A 369 -23.15 4.33 0.65
C TYR A 369 -22.31 5.15 -0.33
N SER A 370 -21.00 4.85 -0.43
CA SER A 370 -20.11 5.52 -1.38
C SER A 370 -20.67 5.41 -2.80
N ARG A 371 -20.99 4.19 -3.25
CA ARG A 371 -21.59 3.93 -4.56
C ARG A 371 -22.92 4.66 -4.77
N TYR A 372 -23.80 4.63 -3.76
CA TYR A 372 -25.06 5.38 -3.80
C TYR A 372 -24.82 6.89 -3.95
N LYS A 373 -23.85 7.46 -3.23
CA LYS A 373 -23.47 8.86 -3.34
C LYS A 373 -22.89 9.18 -4.71
N CYS A 374 -21.94 8.37 -5.21
CA CYS A 374 -21.34 8.58 -6.54
C CYS A 374 -22.43 8.60 -7.62
N TRP A 375 -23.29 7.59 -7.62
CA TRP A 375 -24.43 7.48 -8.52
C TRP A 375 -25.36 8.69 -8.41
N TYR A 376 -25.75 9.07 -7.19
CA TYR A 376 -26.69 10.18 -6.97
C TYR A 376 -26.12 11.51 -7.51
N MET A 377 -24.85 11.79 -7.23
CA MET A 377 -24.20 13.02 -7.68
C MET A 377 -24.04 13.06 -9.20
N GLY A 378 -23.69 11.93 -9.83
CA GLY A 378 -23.64 11.83 -11.30
C GLY A 378 -25.01 11.93 -11.96
N SER A 379 -26.04 11.33 -11.35
CA SER A 379 -27.40 11.24 -11.91
C SER A 379 -28.14 12.56 -12.04
N ARG A 380 -27.77 13.56 -11.24
CA ARG A 380 -28.50 14.83 -11.20
C ARG A 380 -28.00 15.84 -12.22
N GLY A 381 -26.99 15.47 -13.01
CA GLY A 381 -26.17 16.43 -13.71
C GLY A 381 -25.55 17.33 -12.66
N THR A 382 -24.26 17.15 -12.38
CA THR A 382 -23.50 18.35 -12.06
C THR A 382 -23.83 19.31 -13.21
N LYS A 383 -24.56 20.41 -12.92
CA LYS A 383 -24.45 21.61 -13.75
C LYS A 383 -23.00 22.05 -13.57
N HIS A 384 -22.13 21.31 -14.25
CA HIS A 384 -20.71 21.48 -14.23
C HIS A 384 -20.51 22.74 -15.06
N THR A 385 -20.29 23.85 -14.37
CA THR A 385 -19.41 24.91 -14.83
C THR A 385 -18.03 24.27 -15.02
N VAL A 386 -17.84 23.59 -16.15
CA VAL A 386 -16.59 22.95 -16.59
C VAL A 386 -16.36 23.58 -17.96
N ASP A 387 -15.37 24.45 -18.10
CA ASP A 387 -14.10 24.02 -18.72
C ASP A 387 -12.82 24.76 -18.28
N GLU A 388 -12.83 25.81 -17.44
CA GLU A 388 -11.65 26.71 -17.41
C GLU A 388 -10.51 26.35 -16.44
N ALA A 389 -10.69 25.48 -15.44
CA ALA A 389 -9.71 25.40 -14.34
C ALA A 389 -8.58 24.36 -14.51
N PHE A 390 -8.75 23.32 -15.33
CA PHE A 390 -7.73 22.24 -15.42
C PHE A 390 -6.81 22.39 -16.66
N ASP A 391 -7.29 23.00 -17.75
CA ASP A 391 -6.49 23.24 -18.95
C ASP A 391 -5.50 24.42 -18.81
N ALA A 392 -5.79 25.38 -17.93
CA ALA A 392 -4.96 26.58 -17.73
C ALA A 392 -3.59 26.28 -17.08
N GLU A 393 -3.46 25.18 -16.35
CA GLU A 393 -2.20 24.82 -15.68
C GLU A 393 -1.29 23.92 -16.54
N VAL A 394 -1.86 23.23 -17.54
CA VAL A 394 -1.12 22.36 -18.47
C VAL A 394 -0.68 23.10 -19.73
N THR A 395 -1.41 24.14 -20.13
CA THR A 395 -1.02 25.02 -21.25
C THR A 395 -0.43 26.30 -20.68
N GLY A 396 0.89 26.34 -20.47
CA GLY A 396 1.61 27.50 -19.93
C GLY A 396 1.46 28.78 -20.76
N LYS A 397 0.33 29.47 -20.64
CA LYS A 397 0.14 30.87 -21.03
C LYS A 397 0.12 31.69 -19.74
N ARG A 398 1.31 32.15 -19.35
CA ARG A 398 1.42 33.33 -18.47
C ARG A 398 0.85 34.52 -19.23
N THR A 399 -0.34 34.96 -18.86
CA THR A 399 -0.69 36.37 -19.02
C THR A 399 0.04 37.13 -17.92
N VAL A 400 0.97 37.95 -18.38
CA VAL A 400 1.73 38.93 -17.63
C VAL A 400 0.79 40.09 -17.27
N ASP A 401 1.11 40.76 -16.17
CA ASP A 401 0.51 41.99 -15.64
C ASP A 401 -0.80 41.86 -14.86
N GLU A 402 -0.69 41.86 -13.53
CA GLU A 402 -1.12 43.03 -12.76
C GLU A 402 -0.49 43.01 -11.36
N ALA A 403 0.32 44.02 -11.11
CA ALA A 403 0.87 44.34 -9.81
C ALA A 403 -0.19 45.07 -8.97
N PHE A 404 -0.42 44.62 -7.74
CA PHE A 404 -0.91 45.51 -6.69
C PHE A 404 -0.22 45.18 -5.36
N ASP A 405 0.64 46.12 -4.99
CA ASP A 405 1.31 46.25 -3.71
C ASP A 405 0.36 46.94 -2.73
N SER A 406 0.18 46.40 -1.51
CA SER A 406 0.05 47.18 -0.27
C SER A 406 -0.26 46.31 0.96
N GLY A 407 0.72 46.19 1.85
CA GLY A 407 0.57 46.57 3.26
C GLY A 407 0.08 45.52 4.29
N PRO A 408 0.71 45.44 5.48
CA PRO A 408 0.36 44.49 6.54
C PRO A 408 -0.62 45.08 7.56
N ALA A 409 -1.54 44.27 8.08
CA ALA A 409 -2.34 44.64 9.25
C ALA A 409 -2.46 43.48 10.26
N ARG A 410 -2.10 43.81 11.51
CA ARG A 410 -2.32 43.06 12.75
C ARG A 410 -3.80 43.09 13.16
N ASN A 411 -4.25 42.04 13.83
CA ASN A 411 -5.10 41.98 15.05
C ASN A 411 -5.52 40.51 15.25
N THR A 412 -5.15 39.73 16.27
CA THR A 412 -5.41 39.77 17.73
C THR A 412 -6.83 40.12 18.16
N HIS A 413 -7.61 39.09 18.50
CA HIS A 413 -8.53 38.98 19.65
C HIS A 413 -8.94 37.49 19.76
N SER A 414 -8.43 36.70 20.70
CA SER A 414 -8.86 36.54 22.10
C SER A 414 -10.32 36.09 22.28
N LEU A 415 -10.53 34.82 22.62
CA LEU A 415 -11.58 34.38 23.55
C LEU A 415 -11.22 33.01 24.15
N THR A 416 -10.83 33.06 25.42
CA THR A 416 -10.57 31.95 26.34
C THR A 416 -11.69 31.89 27.38
N ARG A 417 -11.91 30.69 27.96
CA ARG A 417 -12.67 30.34 29.19
C ARG A 417 -14.20 30.34 29.09
N ALA A 418 -14.96 29.47 29.75
CA ALA A 418 -14.76 28.45 30.80
C ALA A 418 -15.85 27.34 30.60
N HIS A 419 -15.74 26.10 31.07
CA HIS A 419 -15.96 25.71 32.47
C HIS A 419 -15.63 24.20 32.65
N THR A 420 -14.72 23.89 33.55
CA THR A 420 -14.63 22.62 34.29
C THR A 420 -14.71 22.99 35.77
N ASP A 421 -15.61 22.31 36.49
CA ASP A 421 -15.46 21.84 37.88
C ASP A 421 -16.84 21.74 38.55
N ALA A 422 -17.30 20.50 38.76
CA ALA A 422 -18.26 20.17 39.79
C ALA A 422 -17.63 19.10 40.68
N LEU A 423 -17.23 19.58 41.85
CA LEU A 423 -16.56 18.87 42.93
C LEU A 423 -17.44 17.80 43.57
N ALA A 424 -16.79 16.69 43.89
CA ALA A 424 -17.15 15.76 44.94
C ALA A 424 -17.42 16.48 46.27
N ARG A 425 -18.50 16.10 46.95
CA ARG A 425 -18.71 16.16 48.42
C ARG A 425 -20.01 15.43 48.79
N SER A 426 -19.91 14.23 49.35
CA SER A 426 -20.95 13.69 50.24
C SER A 426 -20.38 12.56 51.13
N ARG A 427 -20.05 12.95 52.36
CA ARG A 427 -20.04 12.22 53.65
C ARG A 427 -19.91 13.38 54.67
N SER A 428 -20.73 13.56 55.71
CA SER A 428 -21.41 12.58 56.57
C SER A 428 -22.28 13.32 57.62
N VAL A 429 -23.06 12.54 58.39
CA VAL A 429 -23.59 12.75 59.77
C VAL A 429 -25.01 13.34 59.86
N PRO A 430 -25.90 12.89 60.79
CA PRO A 430 -25.69 12.02 61.97
C PRO A 430 -25.90 10.52 61.76
#